data_AF-W0DRZ4-F1
#
_entry.id   AF-W0DRZ4-F1
#
_cell.length_a   1.000
_cell.length_b   1.000
_cell.length_c   1.000
_cell.angle_alpha   90.00
_cell.angle_beta   90.00
_cell.angle_gamma   90.00
#
_symmetry.space_group_name_H-M   'P 1'
#
loop_
_entity.id
_entity.type
_entity.pdbx_description
1 polymer ?
#
loop_
_entity_poly.entity_id
_entity_poly.type
_entity_poly.pdbx_seq_one_letter_code
_entity_poly.pdbx_strand_id
1 'polypeptide(L)'
;MEVTQFTTPKPEDICKRNSFTRYSKSHIETVMHSWQNSNSTETYLGEWHTHPEKDAYPSSFDLNEWRKNLPRDRTKVLIIIGQNNNWYGVWDEGVIKSLNPIFAS
;
A
#
# COMPACT_ATOMS: atom_id res chain seq x y z
N MET A 1 -9.94 -10.58 6.69
CA MET A 1 -9.69 -9.58 5.64
C MET A 1 -8.69 -10.18 4.69
N GLU A 2 -8.93 -10.07 3.38
CA GLU A 2 -8.08 -10.65 2.34
C GLU A 2 -7.84 -9.60 1.24
N VAL A 3 -6.83 -9.83 0.39
CA VAL A 3 -6.58 -9.02 -0.80
C VAL A 3 -7.26 -9.69 -1.98
N THR A 4 -8.28 -9.07 -2.56
CA THR A 4 -8.96 -9.61 -3.76
C THR A 4 -8.45 -9.01 -5.06
N GLN A 5 -7.91 -7.78 -5.02
CA GLN A 5 -7.37 -7.08 -6.19
C GLN A 5 -6.27 -6.08 -5.81
N PHE A 6 -5.42 -5.72 -6.77
CA PHE A 6 -4.44 -4.64 -6.68
C PHE A 6 -4.41 -3.81 -7.97
N THR A 7 -4.00 -2.54 -7.87
CA THR A 7 -3.75 -1.68 -9.04
C THR A 7 -2.25 -1.56 -9.30
N THR A 8 -1.90 -1.23 -10.54
CA THR A 8 -0.52 -0.93 -10.97
C THR A 8 -0.33 0.56 -11.21
N PRO A 9 0.92 1.06 -11.18
CA PRO A 9 1.22 2.46 -11.44
C PRO A 9 0.60 2.99 -12.73
N LYS A 10 0.22 4.26 -12.70
CA LYS A 10 -0.40 5.00 -13.80
C LYS A 10 0.48 6.18 -14.21
N PRO A 11 0.31 6.72 -15.43
CA PRO A 11 1.14 7.82 -15.93
C PRO A 11 1.21 9.04 -15.02
N GLU A 12 0.16 9.32 -14.25
CA GLU A 12 0.10 10.47 -13.33
C GLU A 12 0.81 10.21 -12.00
N ASP A 13 1.11 8.96 -11.66
CA ASP A 13 1.78 8.61 -10.40
C ASP A 13 3.26 8.97 -10.43
N ILE A 14 3.82 9.37 -9.30
CA ILE A 14 5.26 9.58 -9.17
C ILE A 14 5.91 8.29 -8.70
N CYS A 15 6.60 7.63 -9.62
CA CYS A 15 7.44 6.47 -9.35
C CYS A 15 8.90 6.91 -9.28
N LYS A 16 9.53 6.83 -8.10
CA LYS A 16 10.98 7.01 -7.95
C LYS A 16 11.63 5.67 -7.59
N ARG A 17 12.96 5.67 -7.55
CA ARG A 17 13.74 4.46 -7.28
C ARG A 17 13.29 3.72 -6.02
N ASN A 18 13.01 4.42 -4.93
CA ASN A 18 12.65 3.84 -3.63
C ASN A 18 11.49 4.60 -2.97
N SER A 19 10.58 5.14 -3.77
CA SER A 19 9.38 5.78 -3.24
C SER A 19 8.27 5.86 -4.27
N PHE A 20 7.03 5.90 -3.80
CA PHE A 20 5.84 6.01 -4.65
C PHE A 20 4.87 7.07 -4.12
N THR A 21 4.33 7.90 -5.02
CA THR A 21 3.21 8.79 -4.71
C THR A 21 2.05 8.52 -5.66
N ARG A 22 0.91 8.16 -5.08
CA ARG A 22 -0.33 7.86 -5.79
C ARG A 22 -1.08 9.14 -6.14
N TYR A 23 -1.23 9.45 -7.42
CA TYR A 23 -1.97 10.62 -7.90
C TYR A 23 -3.12 10.29 -8.85
N SER A 24 -3.03 9.20 -9.61
CA SER A 24 -4.04 8.91 -10.61
C SER A 24 -5.40 8.63 -9.96
N LYS A 25 -6.45 9.31 -10.46
CA LYS A 25 -7.84 9.11 -10.00
C LYS A 25 -8.36 7.71 -10.31
N SER A 26 -7.79 7.04 -11.32
CA SER A 26 -8.16 5.69 -11.73
C SER A 26 -8.02 4.64 -10.62
N HIS A 27 -7.14 4.87 -9.63
CA HIS A 27 -7.04 4.01 -8.45
C HIS A 27 -8.32 4.06 -7.61
N ILE A 28 -8.88 5.25 -7.41
CA ILE A 28 -10.13 5.44 -6.66
C ILE A 28 -11.30 4.89 -7.46
N GLU A 29 -11.33 5.12 -8.77
CA GLU A 29 -12.36 4.55 -9.66
C GLU A 29 -12.37 3.02 -9.58
N THR A 30 -11.20 2.38 -9.54
CA THR A 30 -11.08 0.93 -9.35
C THR A 30 -11.66 0.47 -8.02
N VAL A 31 -11.30 1.14 -6.91
CA VAL A 31 -11.86 0.83 -5.58
C VAL A 31 -13.37 1.00 -5.55
N MET A 32 -13.89 2.08 -6.14
CA MET A 32 -15.34 2.34 -6.17
C MET A 32 -16.08 1.29 -7.00
N HIS A 33 -15.51 0.85 -8.11
CA HIS A 33 -16.08 -0.20 -8.93
C HIS A 33 -16.11 -1.55 -8.20
N SER A 34 -15.01 -1.93 -7.54
CA SER A 34 -14.95 -3.12 -6.67
C SER A 34 -15.97 -3.05 -5.53
N TRP A 35 -16.08 -1.91 -4.86
CA TRP A 35 -17.08 -1.69 -3.80
C TRP A 35 -18.51 -1.89 -4.31
N GLN A 36 -18.85 -1.33 -5.47
CA GLN A 36 -20.18 -1.46 -6.07
C GLN A 36 -20.49 -2.91 -6.47
N ASN A 37 -19.57 -3.57 -7.16
CA ASN A 37 -19.79 -4.92 -7.69
C ASN A 37 -19.79 -6.01 -6.60
N SER A 38 -19.09 -5.77 -5.50
CA SER A 38 -19.03 -6.70 -4.36
C SER A 38 -20.20 -6.55 -3.38
N ASN A 39 -21.26 -5.82 -3.75
CA ASN A 39 -22.34 -5.44 -2.83
C ASN A 39 -21.80 -4.79 -1.54
N SER A 40 -20.86 -3.85 -1.69
CA SER A 40 -20.27 -3.08 -0.58
C SER A 40 -19.44 -3.90 0.40
N THR A 41 -18.78 -4.99 -0.05
CA THR A 41 -17.94 -5.83 0.81
C THR A 41 -16.44 -5.67 0.58
N GLU A 42 -16.01 -5.19 -0.59
CA GLU A 42 -14.60 -4.92 -0.92
C GLU A 42 -14.26 -3.44 -0.79
N THR A 43 -13.19 -3.10 -0.07
CA THR A 43 -12.76 -1.71 0.13
C THR A 43 -11.25 -1.53 -0.03
N TYR A 44 -10.80 -0.27 0.02
CA TYR A 44 -9.39 0.09 0.01
C TYR A 44 -8.66 -0.38 1.27
N LEU A 45 -7.82 -1.39 1.08
CA LEU A 45 -7.05 -2.05 2.14
C LEU A 45 -5.77 -1.30 2.52
N GLY A 46 -5.05 -0.71 1.55
CA GLY A 46 -3.76 -0.09 1.80
C GLY A 46 -2.89 0.04 0.56
N GLU A 47 -1.59 0.29 0.77
CA GLU A 47 -0.65 0.63 -0.31
C GLU A 47 0.40 -0.45 -0.49
N TRP A 48 0.83 -0.61 -1.74
CA TRP A 48 1.97 -1.45 -2.08
C TRP A 48 2.81 -0.78 -3.17
N HIS A 49 4.13 -1.03 -3.15
CA HIS A 49 5.04 -0.64 -4.24
C HIS A 49 6.30 -1.51 -4.23
N THR A 50 7.21 -1.27 -5.18
CA THR A 50 8.45 -2.05 -5.32
C THR A 50 9.68 -1.19 -5.03
N HIS A 51 10.70 -1.77 -4.38
CA HIS A 51 12.03 -1.20 -4.23
C HIS A 51 13.06 -2.10 -4.95
N PRO A 52 14.07 -1.52 -5.62
CA PRO A 52 15.17 -2.27 -6.23
C PRO A 52 16.19 -2.74 -5.19
N GLU A 53 15.96 -2.50 -3.91
CA GLU A 53 16.82 -2.93 -2.81
C GLU A 53 16.70 -4.45 -2.63
N LYS A 54 17.78 -5.12 -2.20
CA LYS A 54 17.75 -6.56 -1.89
C LYS A 54 16.83 -6.82 -0.70
N ASP A 55 17.01 -6.01 0.34
CA ASP A 55 16.17 -5.98 1.53
C ASP A 55 15.35 -4.70 1.48
N ALA A 56 14.07 -4.82 1.14
CA ALA A 56 13.20 -3.66 1.07
C ALA A 56 13.00 -3.06 2.48
N TYR A 57 13.05 -1.73 2.55
CA TYR A 57 12.63 -0.96 3.72
C TYR A 57 11.93 0.33 3.28
N PRO A 58 10.97 0.84 4.05
CA PRO A 58 10.34 2.11 3.74
C PRO A 58 11.35 3.24 3.77
N SER A 59 11.39 4.04 2.71
CA SER A 59 12.20 5.25 2.66
C SER A 59 11.64 6.31 3.60
N SER A 60 12.44 7.33 3.92
CA SER A 60 11.94 8.49 4.66
C SER A 60 10.79 9.20 3.94
N PHE A 61 10.76 9.14 2.61
CA PHE A 61 9.70 9.68 1.80
C PHE A 61 8.41 8.86 1.94
N ASP A 62 8.48 7.53 1.88
CA ASP A 62 7.31 6.66 2.09
C ASP A 62 6.68 6.92 3.46
N LEU A 63 7.51 6.95 4.51
CA LEU A 63 7.06 7.23 5.87
C LEU A 63 6.37 8.60 5.98
N ASN A 64 6.85 9.60 5.25
CA ASN A 64 6.26 10.93 5.25
C ASN A 64 4.95 10.98 4.46
N GLU A 65 4.90 10.38 3.28
CA GLU A 65 3.69 10.32 2.46
C GLU A 65 2.57 9.56 3.17
N TRP A 66 2.88 8.43 3.81
CA TRP A 66 1.91 7.70 4.62
C TRP A 66 1.39 8.54 5.79
N ARG A 67 2.28 9.23 6.51
CA ARG A 67 1.87 10.11 7.61
C ARG A 67 1.00 11.28 7.17
N LYS A 68 1.23 11.77 5.96
CA LYS A 68 0.52 12.91 5.39
C LYS A 68 -0.84 12.53 4.83
N ASN A 69 -0.93 11.40 4.13
CA ASN A 69 -2.09 11.07 3.30
C ASN A 69 -2.98 9.96 3.86
N LEU A 70 -2.48 9.11 4.78
CA LEU A 70 -3.30 8.05 5.33
C LEU A 70 -4.18 8.55 6.48
N PRO A 71 -5.47 8.16 6.49
CA PRO A 71 -6.41 8.53 7.54
C PRO A 71 -6.04 7.86 8.86
N ARG A 72 -6.14 8.58 9.98
CA ARG A 72 -5.80 8.04 11.32
C ARG A 72 -6.86 7.13 11.91
N ASP A 73 -8.12 7.27 11.49
CA ASP A 73 -9.27 6.49 11.95
C ASP A 73 -9.42 5.13 11.27
N ARG A 74 -8.50 4.77 10.35
CA ARG A 74 -8.54 3.51 9.62
C ARG A 74 -7.18 2.87 9.52
N THR A 75 -7.13 1.59 9.85
CA THR A 75 -5.95 0.76 9.65
C THR A 75 -5.69 0.54 8.15
N LYS A 76 -4.41 0.57 7.74
CA LYS A 76 -3.97 0.26 6.36
C LYS A 76 -2.82 -0.74 6.36
N VAL A 77 -2.84 -1.67 5.42
CA VAL A 77 -1.72 -2.57 5.16
C VAL A 77 -0.73 -1.88 4.23
N LEU A 78 0.56 -1.99 4.52
CA LEU A 78 1.64 -1.38 3.75
C LEU A 78 2.60 -2.48 3.32
N ILE A 79 2.91 -2.56 2.04
CA ILE A 79 3.78 -3.61 1.49
C ILE A 79 4.83 -2.97 0.58
N ILE A 80 6.10 -3.33 0.80
CA ILE A 80 7.16 -3.00 -0.14
C ILE A 80 7.78 -4.31 -0.62
N ILE A 81 7.69 -4.54 -1.93
CA ILE A 81 8.26 -5.72 -2.57
C ILE A 81 9.71 -5.42 -2.96
N GLY A 82 10.65 -6.16 -2.37
CA GLY A 82 12.08 -6.07 -2.68
C GLY A 82 12.53 -7.12 -3.68
N GLN A 83 13.82 -7.17 -3.99
CA GLN A 83 14.35 -8.22 -4.88
C GLN A 83 14.42 -9.59 -4.19
N ASN A 84 14.81 -9.61 -2.91
CA ASN A 84 14.94 -10.85 -2.13
C ASN A 84 13.95 -10.88 -0.98
N ASN A 85 13.89 -9.80 -0.20
CA ASN A 85 13.06 -9.70 0.98
C ASN A 85 12.06 -8.55 0.84
N ASN A 86 10.81 -8.85 1.20
CA ASN A 86 9.73 -7.88 1.25
C ASN A 86 9.65 -7.27 2.64
N TRP A 87 9.15 -6.04 2.70
CA TRP A 87 8.76 -5.41 3.95
C TRP A 87 7.23 -5.36 4.04
N TYR A 88 6.74 -5.68 5.24
CA TYR A 88 5.32 -5.61 5.57
C TYR A 88 5.14 -4.69 6.76
N GLY A 89 4.10 -3.86 6.72
CA GLY A 89 3.75 -2.98 7.81
C GLY A 89 2.27 -2.71 7.89
N VAL A 90 1.90 -2.08 8.99
CA VAL A 90 0.55 -1.57 9.23
C VAL A 90 0.63 -0.11 9.64
N TRP A 91 -0.24 0.70 9.05
CA TRP A 91 -0.59 2.02 9.53
C TRP A 91 -1.78 1.90 10.48
N ASP A 92 -1.64 2.40 11.68
CA ASP A 92 -2.64 2.28 12.74
C ASP A 92 -2.57 3.51 13.65
N GLU A 93 -3.66 4.29 13.71
CA GLU A 93 -3.77 5.50 14.54
C GLU A 93 -2.63 6.53 14.37
N GLY A 94 -2.06 6.66 13.17
CA GLY A 94 -0.93 7.57 12.94
C GLY A 94 0.45 6.94 13.10
N VAL A 95 0.51 5.66 13.48
CA VAL A 95 1.74 4.92 13.77
C VAL A 95 1.96 3.85 12.71
N ILE A 96 3.21 3.73 12.25
CA ILE A 96 3.64 2.67 11.33
C ILE A 96 4.33 1.59 12.16
N LYS A 97 3.85 0.35 12.08
CA LYS A 97 4.43 -0.81 12.77
C LYS A 97 4.86 -1.83 11.72
N SER A 98 6.08 -2.33 11.80
CA SER A 98 6.53 -3.45 10.96
C SER A 98 5.87 -4.75 11.40
N LEU A 99 5.55 -5.61 10.44
CA LEU A 99 4.90 -6.89 10.65
C LEU A 99 5.84 -8.03 10.25
N ASN A 100 5.81 -9.12 11.02
CA ASN A 100 6.45 -10.37 10.65
C ASN A 100 5.38 -11.27 10.01
N PRO A 101 5.48 -11.58 8.70
CA PRO A 101 4.50 -12.44 8.04
C PRO A 101 4.56 -13.86 8.61
N ILE A 102 3.37 -14.45 8.82
CA ILE A 102 3.23 -15.87 9.16
C ILE A 102 2.88 -16.57 7.86
N PHE A 103 3.77 -17.42 7.38
CA PHE A 103 3.50 -18.27 6.22
C PHE A 103 2.82 -19.54 6.72
N ALA A 104 1.62 -19.82 6.22
CA ALA A 104 0.97 -21.10 6.47
C ALA A 104 1.81 -22.22 5.83
N SER A 105 2.08 -23.26 6.62
CA SER A 105 2.76 -24.49 6.20
C SER A 105 1.89 -25.33 5.28
#